data_AF-A0A2N7QYV2-F1
#
_entry.id   AF-A0A2N7QYV2-F1
#
_cell.length_a   1.000
_cell.length_b   1.000
_cell.length_c   1.000
_cell.angle_alpha   90.00
_cell.angle_beta   90.00
_cell.angle_gamma   90.00
#
_symmetry.space_group_name_H-M   'P 1'
#
loop_
_entity.id
_entity.type
_entity.pdbx_description
1 polymer ?
#
loop_
_entity_poly.entity_id
_entity_poly.type
_entity_poly.pdbx_seq_one_letter_code
_entity_poly.pdbx_strand_id
1 'polypeptide(L)' 'MSEKTCAACDYPLDDNAIKVTIGHRVVEVCCEECAQKLREAQSKASG' A
#
# COMPACT_ATOMS: atom_id res chain seq x y z
N MET A 1 4.40 -1.82 -20.12
CA MET A 1 4.84 -2.19 -18.77
C MET A 1 3.64 -1.98 -17.86
N SER A 2 3.26 -2.94 -17.02
CA SER A 2 2.22 -2.69 -16.01
C SER A 2 2.85 -1.84 -14.92
N GLU A 3 2.69 -0.52 -15.03
CA GLU A 3 3.12 0.44 -14.03
C GLU A 3 2.35 0.11 -12.74
N LYS A 4 3.07 -0.37 -11.72
CA LYS A 4 2.50 -0.57 -10.39
C LYS A 4 2.26 0.84 -9.82
N THR A 5 1.08 1.11 -9.28
CA THR A 5 0.76 2.40 -8.65
C THR A 5 0.48 2.23 -7.17
N CYS A 6 0.84 3.26 -6.39
CA CYS A 6 0.80 3.22 -4.94
C CYS A 6 -0.64 3.11 -4.49
N ALA A 7 -0.98 2.06 -3.74
CA ALA A 7 -2.35 1.86 -3.29
C ALA A 7 -2.87 2.98 -2.34
N ALA A 8 -1.99 3.86 -1.87
CA ALA A 8 -2.35 4.99 -1.00
C ALA A 8 -2.44 6.34 -1.74
N CYS A 9 -1.64 6.57 -2.77
CA CYS A 9 -1.50 7.87 -3.43
C CYS A 9 -1.41 7.81 -4.96
N ASP A 10 -1.60 6.63 -5.55
CA ASP A 10 -1.55 6.35 -6.98
C ASP A 10 -0.25 6.74 -7.70
N TYR A 11 0.81 7.06 -6.95
CA TYR A 11 2.12 7.37 -7.52
C TYR A 11 2.76 6.12 -8.14
N PRO A 12 3.44 6.23 -9.30
CA PRO A 12 4.16 5.09 -9.87
C PRO A 12 5.16 4.52 -8.87
N LEU A 13 5.15 3.21 -8.70
CA LEU A 13 6.18 2.51 -7.94
C LEU A 13 7.26 2.00 -8.86
N ASP A 14 8.48 2.14 -8.33
CA ASP A 14 9.67 1.49 -8.83
C ASP A 14 9.95 0.21 -8.02
N ASP A 15 11.09 -0.44 -8.29
CA ASP A 15 11.55 -1.64 -7.59
C ASP A 15 11.71 -1.48 -6.06
N ASN A 16 11.64 -0.25 -5.54
CA ASN A 16 11.65 0.06 -4.10
C ASN A 16 10.28 -0.06 -3.42
N ALA A 17 9.28 -0.59 -4.13
CA ALA A 17 7.94 -0.84 -3.61
C ALA A 17 7.93 -1.63 -2.29
N ILE A 18 7.21 -1.11 -1.30
CA ILE A 18 7.01 -1.81 -0.03
C ILE A 18 5.70 -2.60 -0.11
N LYS A 19 5.77 -3.91 0.17
CA LYS A 19 4.59 -4.79 0.21
C LYS A 19 3.93 -4.73 1.58
N VAL A 20 2.62 -4.49 1.57
CA VAL A 20 1.80 -4.36 2.78
C VAL A 20 0.61 -5.28 2.64
N THR A 21 0.39 -6.11 3.65
CA THR A 21 -0.78 -6.99 3.71
C THR A 21 -1.93 -6.28 4.40
N ILE A 22 -3.03 -6.14 3.68
CA ILE A 22 -4.27 -5.47 4.11
C ILE A 22 -5.39 -6.51 4.04
N GLY A 23 -5.79 -7.06 5.20
CA GLY A 23 -6.72 -8.18 5.27
C GLY A 23 -6.17 -9.45 4.59
N HIS A 24 -6.79 -9.86 3.47
CA HIS A 24 -6.35 -11.00 2.65
C HIS A 24 -5.66 -10.60 1.33
N ARG A 25 -5.37 -9.32 1.12
CA ARG A 25 -4.72 -8.83 -0.11
C ARG A 25 -3.38 -8.20 0.22
N VAL A 26 -2.38 -8.47 -0.62
CA VAL A 26 -1.09 -7.77 -0.58
C VAL A 26 -1.13 -6.63 -1.58
N VAL A 27 -0.87 -5.42 -1.09
CA VAL A 27 -0.78 -4.20 -1.89
C VAL A 27 0.63 -3.62 -1.79
N GLU A 28 0.99 -2.78 -2.74
CA GLU A 28 2.31 -2.16 -2.82
C GLU A 28 2.20 -0.66 -2.63
N VAL A 29 3.16 -0.07 -1.92
CA VAL A 29 3.23 1.38 -1.66
C VAL A 29 4.62 1.94 -1.93
N CYS A 30 4.67 3.24 -2.25
CA CYS A 30 5.91 3.95 -2.56
C CYS A 30 6.76 4.28 -1.31
N CYS A 31 6.19 4.30 -0.11
CA CYS A 31 6.91 4.64 1.12
C CYS A 31 6.24 4.06 2.39
N GLU A 32 6.98 4.09 3.50
CA GLU A 32 6.55 3.57 4.80
C GLU A 32 5.34 4.33 5.37
N GLU A 33 5.24 5.64 5.14
CA GLU A 33 4.06 6.43 5.55
C GLU A 33 2.79 5.93 4.87
N CYS A 34 2.85 5.67 3.56
CA CYS A 34 1.74 5.09 2.81
C CYS A 34 1.38 3.69 3.34
N ALA A 35 2.39 2.89 3.71
CA ALA A 35 2.16 1.58 4.31
C ALA A 35 1.41 1.70 5.64
N GLN A 36 1.86 2.62 6.49
CA GLN A 36 1.26 2.85 7.80
C GLN A 36 -0.18 3.33 7.68
N LYS A 37 -0.45 4.32 6.82
CA LYS A 37 -1.80 4.83 6.54
C LYS A 37 -2.76 3.72 6.11
N LEU A 38 -2.32 2.84 5.20
CA LEU A 38 -3.14 1.70 4.77
C LEU A 38 -3.40 0.71 5.91
N ARG A 39 -2.40 0.38 6.73
CA ARG A 39 -2.57 -0.50 7.90
C ARG A 39 -3.52 0.09 8.93
N GLU A 40 -3.41 1.39 9.22
CA GLU A 40 -4.28 2.09 10.16
C GLU A 40 -5.72 2.16 9.64
N ALA A 41 -5.91 2.45 8.34
CA ALA A 41 -7.22 2.42 7.70
C ALA A 41 -7.85 1.02 7.75
N GLN A 42 -7.06 -0.03 7.55
CA GLN A 42 -7.55 -1.41 7.66
C GLN A 42 -7.93 -1.78 9.09
N SER A 43 -7.11 -1.41 10.07
CA SER A 43 -7.40 -1.61 11.50
C SER A 43 -8.74 -0.95 11.87
N LYS A 44 -9.00 0.25 11.36
CA LYS A 44 -10.27 0.96 11.54
C LYS A 44 -11.46 0.33 10.81
N ALA A 45 -11.25 -0.29 9.65
CA ALA A 45 -12.32 -0.91 8.86
C ALA A 45 -12.74 -2.31 9.37
N SER A 46 -11.96 -2.89 10.29
CA SER A 46 -12.18 -4.25 10.80
C SER A 46 -12.85 -4.28 12.19
N GLY A 47 -13.24 -3.12 12.73
CA GLY A 47 -13.85 -2.95 14.05
C GLY A 47 -15.29 -2.46 13.98
#